data_AF-A0A3S5IRZ9-F1
#
_entry.id   AF-A0A3S5IRZ9-F1
#
_cell.length_a   1.000
_cell.length_b   1.000
_cell.length_c   1.000
_cell.angle_alpha   90.00
_cell.angle_beta   90.00
_cell.angle_gamma   90.00
#
_symmetry.space_group_name_H-M   'P 1'
#
loop_
_entity.id
_entity.type
_entity.pdbx_description
1 polymer ?
#
loop_
_entity_poly.entity_id
_entity_poly.type
_entity_poly.pdbx_seq_one_letter_code
_entity_poly.pdbx_strand_id
1 'polypeptide(L)'
;MKENRSYPRQKPSLHRRHLVRVLLFCVALFVYLELFRTHREGGAPPPPPIDDSNMGAVDLARGTVSLPKSALYEEDSALWGFTGGIESLLEGVVSRKYWGPAMTTGHDGSLDEWTVTNISCTRLTSLGVTEHEMKRRYLRHRKVKDVTGCDVLSVPFNPRRDRRCINFMTNPSNWGELVPISQSVDQRTIKFGIVFNSIHDASGEVIEQPLETIVKVPQRLFPLEAVGEVATFHADRLLLTHRVPPTGWACLPIRMLETCVSRYKHLVESNAEYLRASGVKTYEEWVKKDLFDYARQNHHVERAKSGDECIGVSIQLKIADVGHFLSSVMRIPYTSHTDTWHGFFDLNRLIGEDVIGFIRERNYAGVLHLAILSMFDYFVGNMDRSPNKNNFVVGATNVGSTVKNNFMLHPNHPSFVYLDHGMTFYPQRPRRNPLTSSYAGFMRNETSSFCLFNGPLLRRIRELIQFTGGPGNETVFAWRMRRHLPGHVYRTVGAEGLRCCSKRGREMLLMADRCLRNEHIRPYVLFP
;
A
#
# COMPACT_ATOMS: atom_id res chain seq x y z
N MET A 1 67.04 18.44 71.20
CA MET A 1 67.42 17.87 69.89
C MET A 1 66.18 17.75 69.02
N LYS A 2 66.19 18.45 67.87
CA LYS A 2 65.34 18.34 66.65
C LYS A 2 63.84 18.63 66.81
N GLU A 3 63.38 19.87 66.57
CA GLU A 3 63.10 20.57 65.30
C GLU A 3 61.68 20.37 64.73
N ASN A 4 60.97 21.50 64.60
CA ASN A 4 59.66 21.69 63.98
C ASN A 4 59.61 21.19 62.53
N ARG A 5 58.52 20.51 62.15
CA ARG A 5 58.02 20.51 60.76
C ARG A 5 56.50 20.64 60.70
N SER A 6 56.08 21.81 60.23
CA SER A 6 54.78 22.14 59.67
C SER A 6 54.47 21.30 58.43
N TYR A 7 53.24 20.78 58.32
CA TYR A 7 52.71 20.21 57.08
C TYR A 7 51.71 21.19 56.41
N PRO A 8 51.72 21.29 55.07
CA PRO A 8 51.09 22.38 54.33
C PRO A 8 49.60 22.16 54.07
N ARG A 9 48.87 23.28 53.96
CA ARG A 9 47.50 23.37 53.40
C ARG A 9 47.45 22.69 52.01
N GLN A 10 46.72 21.59 51.90
CA GLN A 10 46.33 21.03 50.60
C GLN A 10 45.38 22.01 49.89
N LYS A 11 45.80 22.46 48.70
CA LYS A 11 44.97 23.23 47.77
C LYS A 11 43.75 22.38 47.37
N PRO A 12 42.51 22.92 47.37
CA PRO A 12 41.37 22.20 46.81
C PRO A 12 41.62 21.97 45.32
N SER A 13 41.62 20.69 44.94
CA SER A 13 42.10 20.22 43.65
C SER A 13 41.26 20.75 42.49
N LEU A 14 41.96 21.20 41.45
CA LEU A 14 41.43 21.50 40.10
C LEU A 14 40.59 20.35 39.50
N HIS A 15 40.69 19.14 40.09
CA HIS A 15 39.90 17.98 39.70
C HIS A 15 38.40 18.14 39.98
N ARG A 16 38.00 18.82 41.06
CA ARG A 16 36.57 18.98 41.39
C ARG A 16 35.84 19.89 40.40
N ARG A 17 36.54 20.89 39.83
CA ARG A 17 35.98 21.77 38.78
C ARG A 17 35.87 21.08 37.43
N HIS A 18 36.81 20.20 37.08
CA HIS A 18 36.68 19.37 35.87
C HIS A 18 35.58 18.33 36.01
N LEU A 19 35.42 17.71 37.17
CA LEU A 19 34.36 16.73 37.39
C LEU A 19 32.97 17.36 37.32
N VAL A 20 32.78 18.56 37.88
CA VAL A 20 31.53 19.32 37.76
C VAL A 20 31.27 19.78 36.32
N ARG A 21 32.31 20.18 35.57
CA ARG A 21 32.14 20.54 34.14
C ARG A 21 31.82 19.33 33.27
N VAL A 22 32.43 18.18 33.53
CA VAL A 22 32.09 16.92 32.84
C VAL A 22 30.68 16.48 33.20
N LEU A 23 30.26 16.60 34.47
CA LEU A 23 28.89 16.28 34.87
C LEU A 23 27.88 17.21 34.22
N LEU A 24 28.14 18.52 34.18
CA LEU A 24 27.29 19.50 33.50
C LEU A 24 27.26 19.27 31.98
N PHE A 25 28.38 18.87 31.37
CA PHE A 25 28.43 18.51 29.96
C PHE A 25 27.64 17.23 29.69
N CYS A 26 27.75 16.20 30.54
CA CYS A 26 26.95 14.98 30.43
C CYS A 26 25.46 15.23 30.66
N VAL A 27 25.10 16.11 31.60
CA VAL A 27 23.69 16.51 31.82
C VAL A 27 23.18 17.35 30.65
N ALA A 28 23.96 18.27 30.11
CA ALA A 28 23.60 19.04 28.92
C ALA A 28 23.50 18.14 27.68
N LEU A 29 24.39 17.16 27.53
CA LEU A 29 24.33 16.16 26.47
C LEU A 29 23.14 15.22 26.66
N PHE A 30 22.79 14.84 27.89
CA PHE A 30 21.60 14.04 28.19
C PHE A 30 20.32 14.84 27.93
N VAL A 31 20.25 16.10 28.33
CA VAL A 31 19.12 17.00 28.03
C VAL A 31 19.03 17.30 26.53
N TYR A 32 20.15 17.48 25.84
CA TYR A 32 20.21 17.64 24.40
C TYR A 32 19.78 16.36 23.68
N LEU A 33 20.21 15.18 24.15
CA LEU A 33 19.81 13.88 23.62
C LEU A 33 18.34 13.58 23.94
N GLU A 34 17.81 13.96 25.09
CA GLU A 34 16.39 13.84 25.43
C GLU A 34 15.52 14.85 24.68
N LEU A 35 16.01 16.06 24.41
CA LEU A 35 15.35 17.02 23.50
C LEU A 35 15.39 16.52 22.04
N PHE A 36 16.50 15.93 21.61
CA PHE A 36 16.58 15.28 20.29
C PHE A 36 15.76 14.00 20.21
N ARG A 37 15.63 13.26 21.32
CA ARG A 37 14.84 12.04 21.42
C ARG A 37 13.35 12.36 21.48
N THR A 38 12.94 13.43 22.16
CA THR A 38 11.56 13.96 22.09
C THR A 38 11.25 14.60 20.74
N HIS A 39 12.26 15.04 19.96
CA HIS A 39 12.12 15.38 18.54
C HIS A 39 12.21 14.19 17.56
N ARG A 40 12.69 13.00 17.98
CA ARG A 40 12.79 11.78 17.17
C ARG A 40 11.83 10.65 17.55
N GLU A 41 11.21 10.69 18.71
CA GLU A 41 10.10 9.83 19.13
C GLU A 41 8.78 10.59 18.94
N GLY A 42 8.56 11.07 17.72
CA GLY A 42 7.23 11.41 17.23
C GLY A 42 6.52 10.13 16.82
N GLY A 43 5.94 9.42 17.79
CA GLY A 43 4.77 8.60 17.53
C GLY A 43 3.77 9.43 16.73
N ALA A 44 3.00 8.77 15.84
CA ALA A 44 1.96 9.46 15.10
C ALA A 44 1.18 10.37 16.07
N PRO A 45 1.05 11.68 15.79
CA PRO A 45 0.29 12.54 16.67
C PRO A 45 -1.09 11.91 16.81
N PRO A 46 -1.70 11.91 18.01
CA PRO A 46 -3.11 11.57 18.11
C PRO A 46 -3.85 12.38 17.04
N PRO A 47 -4.85 11.80 16.35
CA PRO A 47 -5.65 12.59 15.44
C PRO A 47 -6.09 13.84 16.21
N PRO A 48 -5.84 15.05 15.68
CA PRO A 48 -6.28 16.25 16.36
C PRO A 48 -7.78 16.10 16.63
N PRO A 49 -8.28 16.60 17.78
CA PRO A 49 -9.73 16.72 17.96
C PRO A 49 -10.27 17.39 16.69
N ILE A 50 -11.37 16.87 16.17
CA ILE A 50 -12.07 17.44 15.02
C ILE A 50 -12.42 18.87 15.44
N ASP A 51 -11.56 19.80 15.06
CA ASP A 51 -11.74 21.21 15.29
C ASP A 51 -12.55 21.71 14.11
N ASP A 52 -13.87 21.71 14.30
CA ASP A 52 -14.86 22.21 13.33
C ASP A 52 -14.69 23.71 13.04
N SER A 53 -13.75 24.40 13.71
CA SER A 53 -13.59 25.85 13.63
C SER A 53 -12.77 26.37 12.43
N ASN A 54 -12.22 25.50 11.57
CA ASN A 54 -11.59 25.89 10.30
C ASN A 54 -12.35 25.39 9.04
N MET A 55 -13.66 25.15 9.16
CA MET A 55 -14.62 25.09 8.05
C MET A 55 -14.88 26.50 7.44
N GLY A 56 -13.83 27.32 7.31
CA GLY A 56 -13.89 28.68 6.79
C GLY A 56 -13.81 28.69 5.26
N ALA A 57 -14.93 29.06 4.64
CA ALA A 57 -15.10 29.46 3.24
C ALA A 57 -14.68 28.43 2.18
N VAL A 58 -15.54 27.40 2.03
CA VAL A 58 -15.61 26.65 0.77
C VAL A 58 -16.19 27.59 -0.29
N ASP A 59 -15.32 28.06 -1.18
CA ASP A 59 -15.73 28.66 -2.45
C ASP A 59 -16.58 27.64 -3.23
N LEU A 60 -17.89 27.78 -3.09
CA LEU A 60 -18.91 27.27 -3.98
C LEU A 60 -18.83 28.06 -5.29
N ALA A 61 -17.71 27.95 -5.99
CA ALA A 61 -17.62 28.36 -7.38
C ALA A 61 -18.50 27.42 -8.20
N ARG A 62 -19.79 27.80 -8.32
CA ARG A 62 -20.72 27.34 -9.34
C ARG A 62 -20.10 27.66 -10.69
N GLY A 63 -19.42 26.68 -11.24
CA GLY A 63 -18.94 26.70 -12.61
C GLY A 63 -18.75 25.26 -13.05
N THR A 64 -19.59 24.80 -13.96
CA THR A 64 -19.19 23.76 -14.91
C THR A 64 -17.95 24.27 -15.63
N VAL A 65 -16.77 24.02 -15.06
CA VAL A 65 -15.52 24.20 -15.77
C VAL A 65 -15.57 23.19 -16.90
N SER A 66 -15.90 23.69 -18.09
CA SER A 66 -15.71 22.97 -19.34
C SER A 66 -14.24 22.59 -19.39
N LEU A 67 -13.92 21.36 -19.00
CA LEU A 67 -12.59 20.80 -19.16
C LEU A 67 -12.25 20.91 -20.66
N PRO A 68 -11.11 21.53 -21.03
CA PRO A 68 -10.78 21.74 -22.43
C PRO A 68 -10.85 20.40 -23.19
N LYS A 69 -11.69 20.34 -24.23
CA LYS A 69 -11.58 19.30 -25.26
C LYS A 69 -10.31 19.58 -26.03
N SER A 70 -9.19 19.10 -25.52
CA SER A 70 -7.91 19.30 -26.15
C SER A 70 -7.29 17.97 -26.53
N ALA A 71 -6.74 17.93 -27.74
CA ALA A 71 -5.83 16.90 -28.25
C ALA A 71 -4.52 16.77 -27.41
N LEU A 72 -4.40 17.50 -26.30
CA LEU A 72 -3.26 17.51 -25.35
C LEU A 72 -3.05 16.19 -24.57
N TYR A 73 -3.85 15.14 -24.78
CA TYR A 73 -3.73 13.86 -24.06
C TYR A 73 -3.38 12.67 -24.94
N GLU A 74 -2.72 12.92 -26.07
CA GLU A 74 -2.15 11.88 -26.91
C GLU A 74 -0.72 11.57 -26.44
N GLU A 75 -0.43 10.30 -26.17
CA GLU A 75 0.92 9.85 -25.83
C GLU A 75 1.79 9.81 -27.09
N ASP A 76 2.98 10.44 -27.04
CA ASP A 76 3.98 10.30 -28.10
C ASP A 76 4.94 9.15 -27.77
N SER A 77 4.49 7.91 -28.00
CA SER A 77 5.25 6.70 -27.65
C SER A 77 6.65 6.64 -28.28
N ALA A 78 6.90 7.35 -29.39
CA ALA A 78 8.20 7.34 -30.05
C ALA A 78 9.31 7.95 -29.16
N LEU A 79 8.97 8.94 -28.35
CA LEU A 79 9.91 9.67 -27.50
C LEU A 79 10.31 8.93 -26.23
N TRP A 80 9.54 7.91 -25.86
CA TRP A 80 9.80 7.08 -24.68
C TRP A 80 10.81 5.97 -24.95
N GLY A 81 11.12 5.69 -26.22
CA GLY A 81 12.08 4.65 -26.60
C GLY A 81 11.60 3.22 -26.28
N PHE A 82 10.34 3.05 -25.88
CA PHE A 82 9.67 1.77 -25.76
C PHE A 82 8.27 1.86 -26.37
N THR A 83 7.85 0.76 -26.99
CA THR A 83 6.48 0.59 -27.47
C THR A 83 5.81 -0.46 -26.58
N GLY A 84 4.55 -0.22 -26.19
CA GLY A 84 3.85 -1.04 -25.19
C GLY A 84 3.89 -0.46 -23.78
N GLY A 85 3.75 -1.32 -22.77
CA GLY A 85 3.73 -0.93 -21.35
C GLY A 85 5.12 -0.86 -20.71
N ILE A 86 5.17 -0.50 -19.42
CA ILE A 86 6.41 -0.48 -18.61
C ILE A 86 7.13 -1.84 -18.63
N GLU A 87 6.36 -2.91 -18.79
CA GLU A 87 6.84 -4.27 -18.90
C GLU A 87 7.87 -4.44 -20.03
N SER A 88 7.66 -3.84 -21.20
CA SER A 88 8.61 -3.90 -22.33
C SER A 88 9.94 -3.20 -22.03
N LEU A 89 9.92 -2.15 -21.22
CA LEU A 89 11.14 -1.50 -20.73
C LEU A 89 11.92 -2.42 -19.79
N LEU A 90 11.23 -3.12 -18.88
CA LEU A 90 11.84 -4.09 -17.97
C LEU A 90 12.55 -5.22 -18.75
N GLU A 91 11.99 -5.65 -19.88
CA GLU A 91 12.60 -6.68 -20.72
C GLU A 91 13.99 -6.27 -21.25
N GLY A 92 14.18 -4.99 -21.56
CA GLY A 92 15.45 -4.44 -22.05
C GLY A 92 16.49 -4.17 -20.96
N VAL A 93 16.07 -3.85 -19.72
CA VAL A 93 16.99 -3.38 -18.66
C VAL A 93 17.17 -4.34 -17.48
N VAL A 94 16.28 -5.32 -17.31
CA VAL A 94 16.34 -6.29 -16.21
C VAL A 94 16.74 -7.66 -16.75
N SER A 95 17.91 -8.14 -16.34
CA SER A 95 18.39 -9.49 -16.69
C SER A 95 17.38 -10.59 -16.31
N ARG A 96 17.20 -11.57 -17.22
CA ARG A 96 16.27 -12.71 -17.07
C ARG A 96 16.45 -13.51 -15.78
N LYS A 97 17.65 -13.50 -15.18
CA LYS A 97 17.95 -14.18 -13.91
C LYS A 97 17.13 -13.67 -12.71
N TYR A 98 16.54 -12.47 -12.83
CA TYR A 98 15.71 -11.85 -11.79
C TYR A 98 14.21 -12.11 -11.96
N TRP A 99 13.81 -12.64 -13.12
CA TRP A 99 12.42 -12.87 -13.45
C TRP A 99 11.97 -14.23 -12.91
N GLY A 100 10.66 -14.43 -12.79
CA GLY A 100 10.10 -15.73 -12.46
C GLY A 100 10.03 -16.68 -13.65
N PRO A 101 9.43 -17.86 -13.47
CA PRO A 101 9.14 -18.79 -14.55
C PRO A 101 8.32 -18.11 -15.65
N ALA A 102 8.53 -18.51 -16.90
CA ALA A 102 7.74 -18.01 -18.02
C ALA A 102 6.37 -18.70 -18.03
N MET A 103 5.31 -17.92 -18.15
CA MET A 103 3.95 -18.40 -18.38
C MET A 103 3.25 -17.50 -19.39
N THR A 104 2.50 -18.10 -20.31
CA THR A 104 1.66 -17.35 -21.24
C THR A 104 0.35 -16.96 -20.57
N THR A 105 -0.30 -15.95 -21.13
CA THR A 105 -1.66 -15.54 -20.74
C THR A 105 -2.66 -16.30 -21.60
N GLY A 106 -3.66 -16.90 -20.96
CA GLY A 106 -4.79 -17.54 -21.63
C GLY A 106 -5.75 -16.52 -22.26
N HIS A 107 -6.73 -17.03 -23.01
CA HIS A 107 -7.73 -16.20 -23.71
C HIS A 107 -8.59 -15.32 -22.79
N ASP A 108 -8.71 -15.69 -21.51
CA ASP A 108 -9.46 -14.94 -20.52
C ASP A 108 -8.65 -13.81 -19.87
N GLY A 109 -7.34 -13.70 -20.16
CA GLY A 109 -6.43 -12.71 -19.58
C GLY A 109 -5.73 -13.18 -18.30
N SER A 110 -5.93 -14.42 -17.85
CA SER A 110 -5.20 -14.99 -16.72
C SER A 110 -3.99 -15.80 -17.16
N LEU A 111 -3.01 -15.94 -16.27
CA LEU A 111 -1.84 -16.80 -16.53
C LEU A 111 -2.27 -18.27 -16.72
N ASP A 112 -1.68 -18.97 -17.69
CA ASP A 112 -1.89 -20.40 -17.93
C ASP A 112 -0.72 -21.22 -17.39
N GLU A 113 -0.93 -21.84 -16.24
CA GLU A 113 0.08 -22.62 -15.53
C GLU A 113 0.51 -23.89 -16.30
N TRP A 114 -0.22 -24.34 -17.34
CA TRP A 114 0.25 -25.44 -18.20
C TRP A 114 1.48 -25.06 -19.01
N THR A 115 1.63 -23.78 -19.32
CA THR A 115 2.71 -23.27 -20.17
C THR A 115 3.97 -22.93 -19.39
N VAL A 116 4.00 -23.28 -18.09
CA VAL A 116 5.12 -22.94 -17.21
C VAL A 116 6.42 -23.56 -17.73
N THR A 117 7.38 -22.69 -18.00
CA THR A 117 8.73 -23.03 -18.47
C THR A 117 9.78 -22.19 -17.74
N ASN A 118 11.07 -22.51 -17.90
CA ASN A 118 12.17 -21.80 -17.25
C ASN A 118 12.03 -21.73 -15.72
N ILE A 119 11.63 -22.84 -15.10
CA ILE A 119 11.42 -22.92 -13.65
C ILE A 119 12.77 -22.85 -12.93
N SER A 120 13.83 -23.40 -13.53
CA SER A 120 15.20 -23.29 -13.02
C SER A 120 15.70 -21.84 -13.07
N CYS A 121 15.85 -21.24 -11.89
CA CYS A 121 16.47 -19.92 -11.73
C CYS A 121 17.26 -19.86 -10.41
N THR A 122 18.21 -18.92 -10.31
CA THR A 122 19.05 -18.75 -9.12
C THR A 122 18.22 -18.58 -7.84
N ARG A 123 17.04 -17.93 -7.94
CA ARG A 123 16.10 -17.78 -6.82
C ARG A 123 15.59 -19.16 -6.37
N LEU A 124 15.17 -20.02 -7.28
CA LEU A 124 14.71 -21.37 -6.93
C LEU A 124 15.81 -22.19 -6.23
N THR A 125 17.05 -22.14 -6.75
CA THR A 125 18.20 -22.81 -6.12
C THR A 125 18.43 -22.30 -4.71
N SER A 126 18.35 -20.97 -4.50
CA SER A 126 18.51 -20.38 -3.16
C SER A 126 17.43 -20.80 -2.16
N LEU A 127 16.27 -21.25 -2.64
CA LEU A 127 15.18 -21.75 -1.82
C LEU A 127 15.29 -23.24 -1.49
N GLY A 128 16.22 -23.98 -2.11
CA GLY A 128 16.31 -25.43 -1.98
C GLY A 128 15.08 -26.18 -2.52
N VAL A 129 14.26 -25.53 -3.34
CA VAL A 129 13.06 -26.12 -3.94
C VAL A 129 13.43 -26.72 -5.29
N THR A 130 13.02 -27.97 -5.57
CA THR A 130 13.28 -28.59 -6.88
C THR A 130 12.34 -28.03 -7.94
N GLU A 131 12.75 -28.10 -9.21
CA GLU A 131 11.89 -27.73 -10.34
C GLU A 131 10.59 -28.54 -10.37
N HIS A 132 10.68 -29.85 -10.12
CA HIS A 132 9.51 -30.72 -10.04
C HIS A 132 8.53 -30.26 -8.95
N GLU A 133 9.04 -29.94 -7.76
CA GLU A 133 8.23 -29.44 -6.66
C GLU A 133 7.54 -28.11 -7.02
N MET A 134 8.26 -27.16 -7.62
CA MET A 134 7.67 -25.89 -8.03
C MET A 134 6.59 -26.08 -9.11
N LYS A 135 6.82 -26.98 -10.08
CA LYS A 135 5.81 -27.35 -11.09
C LYS A 135 4.54 -27.92 -10.44
N ARG A 136 4.68 -28.79 -9.43
CA ARG A 136 3.53 -29.31 -8.67
C ARG A 136 2.74 -28.19 -7.99
N ARG A 137 3.42 -27.18 -7.42
CA ARG A 137 2.76 -26.02 -6.78
C ARG A 137 1.93 -25.21 -7.78
N TYR A 138 2.45 -24.96 -8.98
CA TYR A 138 1.68 -24.27 -10.03
C TYR A 138 0.47 -25.07 -10.52
N LEU A 139 0.61 -26.39 -10.69
CA LEU A 139 -0.52 -27.26 -11.05
C LEU A 139 -1.58 -27.29 -9.94
N ARG A 140 -1.16 -27.34 -8.67
CA ARG A 140 -2.07 -27.22 -7.53
C ARG A 140 -2.77 -25.86 -7.54
N HIS A 141 -2.04 -24.77 -7.77
CA HIS A 141 -2.62 -23.42 -7.85
C HIS A 141 -3.67 -23.32 -8.94
N ARG A 142 -3.41 -23.87 -10.12
CA ARG A 142 -4.41 -23.94 -11.19
C ARG A 142 -5.71 -24.59 -10.72
N LYS A 143 -5.63 -25.76 -10.08
CA LYS A 143 -6.82 -26.46 -9.55
C LYS A 143 -7.58 -25.61 -8.54
N VAL A 144 -6.87 -24.97 -7.61
CA VAL A 144 -7.47 -24.01 -6.66
C VAL A 144 -8.14 -22.86 -7.40
N LYS A 145 -7.44 -22.26 -8.38
CA LYS A 145 -7.91 -21.14 -9.19
C LYS A 145 -9.16 -21.52 -10.00
N ASP A 146 -9.23 -22.74 -10.51
CA ASP A 146 -10.36 -23.27 -11.29
C ASP A 146 -11.60 -23.53 -10.42
N VAL A 147 -11.42 -23.86 -9.13
CA VAL A 147 -12.52 -24.09 -8.17
C VAL A 147 -12.97 -22.80 -7.50
N THR A 148 -12.03 -21.96 -7.06
CA THR A 148 -12.30 -20.79 -6.21
C THR A 148 -12.35 -19.49 -7.00
N GLY A 149 -11.77 -19.44 -8.21
CA GLY A 149 -11.53 -18.21 -8.94
C GLY A 149 -10.36 -17.37 -8.43
N CYS A 150 -9.73 -17.73 -7.32
CA CYS A 150 -8.64 -16.94 -6.74
C CYS A 150 -7.32 -17.20 -7.46
N ASP A 151 -6.77 -16.16 -8.07
CA ASP A 151 -5.49 -16.19 -8.76
C ASP A 151 -4.45 -15.37 -7.99
N VAL A 152 -3.49 -16.05 -7.37
CA VAL A 152 -2.42 -15.44 -6.56
C VAL A 152 -1.18 -15.08 -7.36
N LEU A 153 -1.15 -15.43 -8.66
CA LEU A 153 0.01 -15.24 -9.53
C LEU A 153 -0.18 -14.09 -10.53
N SER A 154 -1.41 -13.65 -10.79
CA SER A 154 -1.68 -12.62 -11.80
C SER A 154 -1.56 -11.22 -11.20
N VAL A 155 -0.57 -10.45 -11.65
CA VAL A 155 -0.49 -8.99 -11.47
C VAL A 155 -0.11 -8.36 -12.82
N PRO A 156 -0.96 -7.53 -13.45
CA PRO A 156 -2.30 -7.11 -13.03
C PRO A 156 -3.33 -8.26 -12.90
N PHE A 157 -4.35 -8.06 -12.05
CA PHE A 157 -5.41 -9.02 -11.77
C PHE A 157 -6.47 -9.04 -12.87
N ASN A 158 -7.05 -10.22 -13.14
CA ASN A 158 -8.15 -10.37 -14.08
C ASN A 158 -9.50 -10.07 -13.42
N PRO A 159 -10.21 -8.98 -13.79
CA PRO A 159 -11.47 -8.61 -13.13
C PRO A 159 -12.60 -9.64 -13.32
N ARG A 160 -12.52 -10.50 -14.35
CA ARG A 160 -13.52 -11.55 -14.59
C ARG A 160 -13.55 -12.60 -13.48
N ARG A 161 -12.45 -12.75 -12.73
CA ARG A 161 -12.32 -13.75 -11.66
C ARG A 161 -12.67 -13.22 -10.27
N ASP A 162 -12.65 -11.89 -10.09
CA ASP A 162 -12.83 -11.24 -8.79
C ASP A 162 -14.06 -11.72 -8.03
N ARG A 163 -15.23 -11.73 -8.69
CA ARG A 163 -16.50 -12.07 -8.03
C ARG A 163 -16.45 -13.48 -7.46
N ARG A 164 -15.90 -14.44 -8.21
CA ARG A 164 -15.81 -15.84 -7.78
C ARG A 164 -14.85 -15.98 -6.60
N CYS A 165 -13.67 -15.34 -6.70
CA CYS A 165 -12.68 -15.34 -5.63
C CYS A 165 -13.21 -14.69 -4.35
N ILE A 166 -13.79 -13.49 -4.45
CA ILE A 166 -14.37 -12.77 -3.32
C ILE A 166 -15.48 -13.59 -2.68
N ASN A 167 -16.41 -14.14 -3.47
CA ASN A 167 -17.47 -15.00 -2.94
C ASN A 167 -16.92 -16.22 -2.20
N PHE A 168 -15.85 -16.85 -2.69
CA PHE A 168 -15.21 -17.95 -1.98
C PHE A 168 -14.62 -17.49 -0.65
N MET A 169 -13.84 -16.40 -0.66
CA MET A 169 -13.15 -15.86 0.51
C MET A 169 -14.11 -15.35 1.59
N THR A 170 -15.22 -14.72 1.20
CA THR A 170 -16.16 -14.08 2.14
C THR A 170 -17.31 -14.97 2.57
N ASN A 171 -17.38 -16.22 2.10
CA ASN A 171 -18.43 -17.16 2.50
C ASN A 171 -18.01 -17.91 3.78
N PRO A 172 -18.73 -17.74 4.92
CA PRO A 172 -18.39 -18.39 6.17
C PRO A 172 -18.38 -19.92 6.13
N SER A 173 -19.12 -20.56 5.22
CA SER A 173 -19.10 -22.03 5.09
C SER A 173 -17.75 -22.58 4.64
N ASN A 174 -16.91 -21.72 4.05
CA ASN A 174 -15.58 -22.10 3.59
C ASN A 174 -14.51 -21.91 4.66
N TRP A 175 -14.84 -21.28 5.79
CA TRP A 175 -13.89 -20.98 6.86
C TRP A 175 -13.77 -22.16 7.83
N GLY A 176 -12.53 -22.55 8.14
CA GLY A 176 -12.24 -23.54 9.17
C GLY A 176 -11.80 -22.87 10.46
N GLU A 177 -10.64 -22.21 10.42
CA GLU A 177 -10.03 -21.56 11.59
C GLU A 177 -9.55 -20.15 11.25
N LEU A 178 -9.53 -19.27 12.27
CA LEU A 178 -8.89 -17.96 12.19
C LEU A 178 -7.56 -18.03 12.94
N VAL A 179 -6.51 -17.50 12.33
CA VAL A 179 -5.17 -17.42 12.93
C VAL A 179 -4.70 -15.97 12.97
N PRO A 180 -4.07 -15.50 14.05
CA PRO A 180 -3.49 -14.16 14.09
C PRO A 180 -2.23 -14.10 13.22
N ILE A 181 -1.98 -12.93 12.63
CA ILE A 181 -0.72 -12.62 11.94
C ILE A 181 0.16 -11.85 12.91
N SER A 182 1.40 -12.30 13.13
CA SER A 182 2.36 -11.61 14.00
C SER A 182 2.67 -10.19 13.55
N GLN A 183 2.95 -9.29 14.50
CA GLN A 183 3.29 -7.91 14.22
C GLN A 183 4.81 -7.72 14.17
N SER A 184 5.30 -7.24 13.02
CA SER A 184 6.69 -6.80 12.82
C SER A 184 6.75 -5.28 12.67
N VAL A 185 7.96 -4.71 12.53
CA VAL A 185 8.14 -3.27 12.23
C VAL A 185 7.39 -2.84 10.96
N ASP A 186 7.23 -3.77 10.02
CA ASP A 186 6.53 -3.57 8.76
C ASP A 186 5.05 -3.98 8.82
N GLN A 187 4.60 -4.67 9.89
CA GLN A 187 3.22 -5.13 10.08
C GLN A 187 2.65 -4.58 11.39
N ARG A 188 2.06 -3.39 11.31
CA ARG A 188 1.81 -2.52 12.48
C ARG A 188 0.44 -2.70 13.16
N THR A 189 -0.44 -3.47 12.55
CA THR A 189 -1.86 -3.50 12.91
C THR A 189 -2.33 -4.91 13.27
N ILE A 190 -3.43 -4.99 14.01
CA ILE A 190 -4.09 -6.27 14.32
C ILE A 190 -4.64 -6.84 13.01
N LYS A 191 -4.15 -8.01 12.61
CA LYS A 191 -4.56 -8.72 11.39
C LYS A 191 -4.69 -10.22 11.67
N PHE A 192 -5.49 -10.87 10.86
CA PHE A 192 -5.72 -12.32 10.93
C PHE A 192 -5.58 -12.95 9.55
N GLY A 193 -5.44 -14.26 9.49
CA GLY A 193 -5.59 -15.08 8.30
C GLY A 193 -6.69 -16.10 8.51
N ILE A 194 -7.36 -16.50 7.44
CA ILE A 194 -8.34 -17.59 7.48
C ILE A 194 -7.65 -18.86 6.97
N VAL A 195 -7.72 -19.92 7.77
CA VAL A 195 -7.49 -21.30 7.35
C VAL A 195 -8.81 -21.81 6.77
N PHE A 196 -8.84 -21.97 5.44
CA PHE A 196 -10.02 -22.44 4.73
C PHE A 196 -10.19 -23.95 4.85
N ASN A 197 -11.45 -24.40 4.82
CA ASN A 197 -11.81 -25.81 4.67
C ASN A 197 -11.23 -26.36 3.36
N SER A 198 -10.90 -27.65 3.36
CA SER A 198 -10.42 -28.34 2.16
C SER A 198 -11.47 -28.29 1.04
N ILE A 199 -11.00 -28.21 -0.20
CA ILE A 199 -11.85 -28.20 -1.39
C ILE A 199 -11.59 -29.45 -2.24
N HIS A 200 -12.55 -29.80 -3.09
CA HIS A 200 -12.37 -30.83 -4.11
C HIS A 200 -12.21 -30.19 -5.49
N ASP A 201 -11.26 -30.69 -6.27
CA ASP A 201 -11.14 -30.32 -7.68
C ASP A 201 -12.10 -31.13 -8.57
N ALA A 202 -12.06 -30.88 -9.88
CA ALA A 202 -12.92 -31.56 -10.86
C ALA A 202 -12.66 -33.08 -10.95
N SER A 203 -11.50 -33.56 -10.52
CA SER A 203 -11.16 -35.00 -10.46
C SER A 203 -11.51 -35.65 -9.11
N GLY A 204 -11.99 -34.86 -8.13
CA GLY A 204 -12.30 -35.32 -6.79
C GLY A 204 -11.12 -35.27 -5.81
N GLU A 205 -9.95 -34.80 -6.23
CA GLU A 205 -8.77 -34.65 -5.37
C GLU A 205 -9.02 -33.60 -4.29
N VAL A 206 -8.65 -33.95 -3.05
CA VAL A 206 -8.76 -33.05 -1.89
C VAL A 206 -7.56 -32.09 -1.87
N ILE A 207 -7.84 -30.80 -1.85
CA ILE A 207 -6.85 -29.74 -1.73
C ILE A 207 -7.01 -29.07 -0.37
N GLU A 208 -6.08 -29.39 0.55
CA GLU A 208 -6.01 -28.76 1.86
C GLU A 208 -5.40 -27.36 1.78
N GLN A 209 -5.84 -26.44 2.64
CA GLN A 209 -5.36 -25.05 2.71
C GLN A 209 -5.32 -24.38 1.32
N PRO A 210 -6.47 -24.26 0.63
CA PRO A 210 -6.50 -23.85 -0.77
C PRO A 210 -5.92 -22.44 -0.97
N LEU A 211 -6.10 -21.54 0.00
CA LEU A 211 -5.74 -20.13 -0.11
C LEU A 211 -5.11 -19.60 1.18
N GLU A 212 -4.32 -18.54 1.03
CA GLU A 212 -3.94 -17.65 2.14
C GLU A 212 -4.64 -16.30 1.95
N THR A 213 -5.10 -15.71 3.05
CA THR A 213 -5.75 -14.39 3.07
C THR A 213 -5.18 -13.51 4.16
N ILE A 214 -5.38 -12.20 3.99
CA ILE A 214 -5.16 -11.21 5.04
C ILE A 214 -6.52 -10.61 5.39
N VAL A 215 -6.92 -10.80 6.63
CA VAL A 215 -8.11 -10.21 7.24
C VAL A 215 -7.68 -8.99 8.01
N LYS A 216 -8.27 -7.83 7.68
CA LYS A 216 -8.09 -6.59 8.42
C LYS A 216 -9.38 -6.17 9.10
N VAL A 217 -9.23 -5.61 10.29
CA VAL A 217 -10.32 -5.27 11.20
C VAL A 217 -10.34 -3.76 11.46
N PRO A 218 -11.49 -3.16 11.77
CA PRO A 218 -11.52 -1.82 12.34
C PRO A 218 -10.84 -1.83 13.71
N GLN A 219 -9.94 -0.89 13.96
CA GLN A 219 -9.26 -0.77 15.26
C GLN A 219 -9.01 0.69 15.61
N ARG A 220 -8.83 0.98 16.90
CA ARG A 220 -8.79 2.35 17.45
C ARG A 220 -7.88 3.32 16.68
N LEU A 221 -6.68 2.90 16.31
CA LEU A 221 -5.72 3.74 15.56
C LEU A 221 -5.93 3.72 14.04
N PHE A 222 -6.65 2.72 13.53
CA PHE A 222 -6.90 2.51 12.11
C PHE A 222 -8.39 2.23 11.88
N PRO A 223 -9.27 3.22 12.14
CA PRO A 223 -10.72 3.01 12.17
C PRO A 223 -11.28 2.61 10.79
N LEU A 224 -10.66 3.13 9.72
CA LEU A 224 -11.05 2.85 8.34
C LEU A 224 -10.31 1.67 7.72
N GLU A 225 -9.52 0.88 8.47
CA GLU A 225 -8.59 -0.09 7.85
C GLU A 225 -9.31 -1.09 6.95
N ALA A 226 -10.34 -1.77 7.47
CA ALA A 226 -11.12 -2.73 6.70
C ALA A 226 -11.89 -2.05 5.55
N VAL A 227 -12.48 -0.88 5.80
CA VAL A 227 -13.30 -0.14 4.83
C VAL A 227 -12.45 0.36 3.66
N GLY A 228 -11.26 0.89 3.96
CA GLY A 228 -10.32 1.41 2.98
C GLY A 228 -9.84 0.33 2.02
N GLU A 229 -9.48 -0.87 2.50
CA GLU A 229 -9.06 -1.96 1.63
C GLU A 229 -10.15 -2.35 0.60
N VAL A 230 -11.39 -2.51 1.05
CA VAL A 230 -12.51 -2.88 0.16
C VAL A 230 -12.80 -1.75 -0.82
N ALA A 231 -12.89 -0.52 -0.33
CA ALA A 231 -13.20 0.62 -1.19
C ALA A 231 -12.11 0.89 -2.23
N THR A 232 -10.83 0.69 -1.87
CA THR A 232 -9.72 0.87 -2.81
C THR A 232 -9.68 -0.23 -3.87
N PHE A 233 -10.03 -1.47 -3.54
CA PHE A 233 -10.21 -2.52 -4.55
C PHE A 233 -11.26 -2.14 -5.60
N HIS A 234 -12.42 -1.62 -5.18
CA HIS A 234 -13.43 -1.17 -6.13
C HIS A 234 -12.98 0.06 -6.94
N ALA A 235 -12.26 1.00 -6.33
CA ALA A 235 -11.69 2.15 -7.03
C ALA A 235 -10.66 1.71 -8.09
N ASP A 236 -9.81 0.73 -7.78
CA ASP A 236 -8.85 0.13 -8.71
C ASP A 236 -9.52 -0.48 -9.94
N ARG A 237 -10.65 -1.19 -9.76
CA ARG A 237 -11.43 -1.71 -10.90
C ARG A 237 -12.09 -0.61 -11.73
N LEU A 238 -12.48 0.51 -11.11
CA LEU A 238 -13.02 1.64 -11.86
C LEU A 238 -11.93 2.40 -12.61
N LEU A 239 -10.76 2.59 -11.99
CA LEU A 239 -9.58 3.26 -12.55
C LEU A 239 -8.81 2.41 -13.56
N LEU A 240 -9.15 1.12 -13.68
CA LEU A 240 -8.55 0.16 -14.60
C LEU A 240 -7.06 -0.09 -14.36
N THR A 241 -6.58 0.16 -13.13
CA THR A 241 -5.20 -0.15 -12.73
C THR A 241 -5.02 -1.65 -12.51
N HIS A 242 -6.05 -2.34 -12.03
CA HIS A 242 -6.09 -3.79 -11.83
C HIS A 242 -4.92 -4.34 -11.00
N ARG A 243 -4.42 -3.57 -10.02
CA ARG A 243 -3.22 -3.91 -9.24
C ARG A 243 -3.50 -4.09 -7.75
N VAL A 244 -4.73 -3.83 -7.30
CA VAL A 244 -5.19 -4.21 -5.95
C VAL A 244 -5.74 -5.65 -5.99
N PRO A 245 -5.31 -6.54 -5.06
CA PRO A 245 -5.82 -7.91 -4.99
C PRO A 245 -7.33 -7.96 -4.75
N PRO A 246 -8.01 -9.04 -5.19
CA PRO A 246 -9.39 -9.30 -4.81
C PRO A 246 -9.59 -9.12 -3.30
N THR A 247 -10.49 -8.20 -2.95
CA THR A 247 -10.77 -7.82 -1.55
C THR A 247 -12.27 -7.74 -1.33
N GLY A 248 -12.78 -8.54 -0.40
CA GLY A 248 -14.20 -8.60 -0.06
C GLY A 248 -14.50 -8.06 1.32
N TRP A 249 -15.76 -7.66 1.53
CA TRP A 249 -16.29 -7.35 2.86
C TRP A 249 -16.99 -8.57 3.43
N ALA A 250 -16.74 -8.88 4.70
CA ALA A 250 -17.42 -9.96 5.41
C ALA A 250 -17.75 -9.57 6.85
N CYS A 251 -18.74 -10.24 7.42
CA CYS A 251 -19.13 -10.13 8.81
C CYS A 251 -18.48 -11.32 9.55
N LEU A 252 -17.41 -11.05 10.31
CA LEU A 252 -16.63 -12.07 11.00
C LEU A 252 -17.16 -12.25 12.43
N PRO A 253 -17.67 -13.45 12.81
CA PRO A 253 -18.29 -13.65 14.12
C PRO A 253 -17.36 -13.31 15.27
N ILE A 254 -17.85 -12.54 16.25
CA ILE A 254 -17.05 -12.14 17.42
C ILE A 254 -16.49 -13.35 18.15
N ARG A 255 -17.30 -14.41 18.31
CA ARG A 255 -16.88 -15.66 18.96
C ARG A 255 -15.67 -16.31 18.26
N MET A 256 -15.57 -16.20 16.93
CA MET A 256 -14.44 -16.76 16.18
C MET A 256 -13.16 -15.97 16.47
N LEU A 257 -13.25 -14.64 16.53
CA LEU A 257 -12.15 -13.76 16.94
C LEU A 257 -11.71 -14.04 18.38
N GLU A 258 -12.66 -14.13 19.33
CA GLU A 258 -12.37 -14.43 20.74
C GLU A 258 -11.67 -15.78 20.90
N THR A 259 -12.17 -16.81 20.21
CA THR A 259 -11.56 -18.16 20.22
C THR A 259 -10.13 -18.12 19.67
N CYS A 260 -9.92 -17.42 18.55
CA CYS A 260 -8.60 -17.22 17.95
C CYS A 260 -7.64 -16.54 18.93
N VAL A 261 -8.04 -15.40 19.52
CA VAL A 261 -7.20 -14.66 20.48
C VAL A 261 -6.87 -15.54 21.69
N SER A 262 -7.86 -16.20 22.29
CA SER A 262 -7.66 -17.07 23.45
C SER A 262 -6.70 -18.22 23.14
N ARG A 263 -6.80 -18.83 21.94
CA ARG A 263 -5.97 -19.96 21.51
C ARG A 263 -4.52 -19.54 21.24
N TYR A 264 -4.31 -18.38 20.61
CA TYR A 264 -3.01 -17.99 20.07
C TYR A 264 -2.28 -16.90 20.85
N LYS A 265 -2.85 -16.32 21.91
CA LYS A 265 -2.28 -15.18 22.65
C LYS A 265 -0.82 -15.31 23.12
N HIS A 266 -0.33 -16.54 23.33
CA HIS A 266 1.06 -16.79 23.75
C HIS A 266 2.01 -17.10 22.58
N LEU A 267 1.47 -17.27 21.37
CA LEU A 267 2.22 -17.62 20.16
C LEU A 267 2.42 -16.43 19.22
N VAL A 268 1.66 -15.35 19.40
CA VAL A 268 1.75 -14.15 18.57
C VAL A 268 2.91 -13.27 19.02
N GLU A 269 3.87 -13.08 18.13
CA GLU A 269 4.89 -12.05 18.33
C GLU A 269 4.26 -10.68 18.12
N SER A 270 4.31 -9.83 19.16
CA SER A 270 3.81 -8.46 19.13
C SER A 270 4.96 -7.48 19.34
N ASN A 271 5.04 -6.47 18.49
CA ASN A 271 6.02 -5.39 18.69
C ASN A 271 5.67 -4.56 19.93
N ALA A 272 6.63 -4.44 20.86
CA ALA A 272 6.48 -3.71 22.11
C ALA A 272 6.07 -2.24 21.93
N GLU A 273 6.42 -1.60 20.82
CA GLU A 273 6.01 -0.23 20.51
C GLU A 273 4.48 -0.10 20.39
N TYR A 274 3.82 -1.06 19.73
CA TYR A 274 2.36 -1.01 19.52
C TYR A 274 1.58 -1.33 20.80
N LEU A 275 2.12 -2.22 21.64
CA LEU A 275 1.56 -2.49 22.97
C LEU A 275 1.65 -1.22 23.85
N ARG A 276 2.80 -0.53 23.84
CA ARG A 276 2.97 0.75 24.57
C ARG A 276 2.04 1.86 24.06
N ALA A 277 1.93 2.02 22.73
CA ALA A 277 1.02 3.00 22.12
C ALA A 277 -0.46 2.74 22.48
N SER A 278 -0.78 1.49 22.79
CA SER A 278 -2.12 1.07 23.23
C SER A 278 -2.25 1.03 24.75
N GLY A 279 -1.18 1.28 25.51
CA GLY A 279 -1.18 1.28 26.96
C GLY A 279 -1.47 -0.09 27.58
N VAL A 280 -1.01 -1.17 26.93
CA VAL A 280 -1.24 -2.57 27.34
C VAL A 280 0.08 -3.34 27.34
N LYS A 281 0.10 -4.53 27.94
CA LYS A 281 1.31 -5.35 28.07
C LYS A 281 1.26 -6.64 27.25
N THR A 282 0.07 -7.09 26.86
CA THR A 282 -0.11 -8.34 26.13
C THR A 282 -0.91 -8.16 24.85
N TYR A 283 -0.75 -9.11 23.92
CA TYR A 283 -1.55 -9.16 22.69
C TYR A 283 -3.05 -9.29 22.99
N GLU A 284 -3.43 -10.12 23.95
CA GLU A 284 -4.83 -10.30 24.36
C GLU A 284 -5.46 -9.00 24.86
N GLU A 285 -4.76 -8.26 25.74
CA GLU A 285 -5.19 -6.94 26.19
C GLU A 285 -5.29 -5.94 25.05
N TRP A 286 -4.35 -5.99 24.10
CA TRP A 286 -4.36 -5.11 22.93
C TRP A 286 -5.58 -5.36 22.05
N VAL A 287 -5.85 -6.62 21.68
CA VAL A 287 -7.03 -6.95 20.87
C VAL A 287 -8.32 -6.62 21.63
N LYS A 288 -8.38 -6.89 22.93
CA LYS A 288 -9.54 -6.50 23.75
C LYS A 288 -9.82 -5.00 23.67
N LYS A 289 -8.82 -4.17 23.91
CA LYS A 289 -8.96 -2.72 23.97
C LYS A 289 -9.17 -2.09 22.59
N ASP A 290 -8.27 -2.39 21.64
CA ASP A 290 -8.19 -1.66 20.39
C ASP A 290 -9.06 -2.25 19.28
N LEU A 291 -9.54 -3.49 19.42
CA LEU A 291 -10.53 -4.10 18.52
C LEU A 291 -11.91 -4.24 19.20
N PHE A 292 -12.06 -5.07 20.24
CA PHE A 292 -13.39 -5.42 20.76
C PHE A 292 -14.09 -4.24 21.44
N ASP A 293 -13.44 -3.59 22.39
CA ASP A 293 -14.02 -2.45 23.12
C ASP A 293 -14.25 -1.28 22.17
N TYR A 294 -13.28 -1.01 21.28
CA TYR A 294 -13.41 -0.01 20.22
C TYR A 294 -14.63 -0.28 19.32
N ALA A 295 -14.79 -1.52 18.84
CA ALA A 295 -15.89 -1.87 17.94
C ALA A 295 -17.26 -1.72 18.60
N ARG A 296 -17.39 -2.09 19.88
CA ARG A 296 -18.63 -1.90 20.67
C ARG A 296 -18.94 -0.42 20.90
N GLN A 297 -17.94 0.38 21.27
CA GLN A 297 -18.10 1.81 21.55
C GLN A 297 -18.43 2.64 20.31
N ASN A 298 -17.96 2.21 19.12
CA ASN A 298 -18.10 2.97 17.87
C ASN A 298 -19.09 2.34 16.88
N HIS A 299 -19.98 1.45 17.37
CA HIS A 299 -21.03 0.81 16.57
C HIS A 299 -20.51 0.06 15.31
N HIS A 300 -19.31 -0.52 15.38
CA HIS A 300 -18.78 -1.40 14.33
C HIS A 300 -19.21 -2.87 14.50
N VAL A 301 -19.94 -3.18 15.57
CA VAL A 301 -20.59 -4.47 15.74
C VAL A 301 -21.85 -4.53 14.88
N GLU A 302 -21.88 -5.49 13.97
CA GLU A 302 -23.00 -5.79 13.10
C GLU A 302 -23.72 -7.06 13.59
N ARG A 303 -24.96 -7.27 13.15
CA ARG A 303 -25.67 -8.54 13.31
C ARG A 303 -25.72 -9.27 11.98
N ALA A 304 -25.21 -10.50 11.96
CA ALA A 304 -25.33 -11.40 10.84
C ALA A 304 -26.81 -11.75 10.57
N LYS A 305 -27.10 -12.30 9.40
CA LYS A 305 -28.44 -12.81 9.07
C LYS A 305 -28.91 -13.92 10.03
N SER A 306 -27.98 -14.66 10.63
CA SER A 306 -28.26 -15.67 11.67
C SER A 306 -28.65 -15.07 13.03
N GLY A 307 -28.47 -13.76 13.21
CA GLY A 307 -28.68 -13.06 14.48
C GLY A 307 -27.41 -12.91 15.33
N ASP A 308 -26.32 -13.58 14.97
CA ASP A 308 -25.04 -13.53 15.68
C ASP A 308 -24.34 -12.17 15.53
N GLU A 309 -23.67 -11.72 16.57
CA GLU A 309 -22.83 -10.52 16.53
C GLU A 309 -21.52 -10.77 15.80
N CYS A 310 -21.13 -9.81 14.96
CA CYS A 310 -19.91 -9.87 14.18
C CYS A 310 -19.25 -8.50 14.06
N ILE A 311 -17.99 -8.50 13.62
CA ILE A 311 -17.28 -7.30 13.23
C ILE A 311 -17.14 -7.31 11.71
N GLY A 312 -17.44 -6.18 11.07
CA GLY A 312 -17.20 -5.99 9.64
C GLY A 312 -15.71 -5.95 9.33
N VAL A 313 -15.25 -6.82 8.43
CA VAL A 313 -13.83 -6.99 8.09
C VAL A 313 -13.59 -6.96 6.58
N SER A 314 -12.37 -6.62 6.18
CA SER A 314 -11.90 -6.87 4.82
C SER A 314 -11.16 -8.20 4.76
N ILE A 315 -11.47 -9.04 3.78
CA ILE A 315 -10.73 -10.27 3.48
C ILE A 315 -10.07 -10.09 2.12
N GLN A 316 -8.74 -10.00 2.10
CA GLN A 316 -7.93 -9.78 0.91
C GLN A 316 -7.14 -11.04 0.56
N LEU A 317 -7.10 -11.38 -0.73
CA LEU A 317 -6.28 -12.48 -1.24
C LEU A 317 -4.80 -12.19 -1.02
N LYS A 318 -4.05 -13.14 -0.44
CA LYS A 318 -2.60 -13.02 -0.33
C LYS A 318 -1.95 -13.43 -1.65
N ILE A 319 -1.07 -12.56 -2.15
CA ILE A 319 -0.39 -12.72 -3.44
C ILE A 319 0.95 -13.44 -3.25
N ALA A 320 1.34 -14.23 -4.25
CA ALA A 320 2.61 -14.93 -4.24
C ALA A 320 3.79 -13.98 -4.47
N ASP A 321 4.95 -14.33 -3.91
CA ASP A 321 6.25 -13.67 -4.17
C ASP A 321 6.26 -12.14 -3.96
N VAL A 322 5.47 -11.65 -3.01
CA VAL A 322 5.44 -10.24 -2.63
C VAL A 322 6.70 -9.89 -1.82
N GLY A 323 7.39 -8.83 -2.23
CA GLY A 323 8.48 -8.24 -1.47
C GLY A 323 8.43 -6.71 -1.50
N HIS A 324 9.23 -6.09 -0.63
CA HIS A 324 9.30 -4.63 -0.54
C HIS A 324 10.00 -4.03 -1.77
N PHE A 325 9.51 -2.92 -2.31
CA PHE A 325 10.03 -2.28 -3.52
C PHE A 325 11.54 -1.98 -3.45
N LEU A 326 12.02 -1.45 -2.32
CA LEU A 326 13.45 -1.13 -2.14
C LEU A 326 14.38 -2.35 -2.09
N SER A 327 13.84 -3.57 -1.89
CA SER A 327 14.62 -4.81 -2.00
C SER A 327 14.57 -5.42 -3.41
N SER A 328 13.91 -4.77 -4.35
CA SER A 328 13.76 -5.23 -5.73
C SER A 328 14.82 -4.68 -6.67
N VAL A 329 14.89 -5.27 -7.86
CA VAL A 329 15.72 -4.79 -8.97
C VAL A 329 15.29 -3.45 -9.57
N MET A 330 14.06 -3.00 -9.29
CA MET A 330 13.48 -1.74 -9.78
C MET A 330 13.67 -0.58 -8.79
N ARG A 331 14.38 -0.79 -7.68
CA ARG A 331 14.55 0.21 -6.62
C ARG A 331 15.16 1.51 -7.15
N ILE A 332 14.68 2.62 -6.60
CA ILE A 332 15.29 3.95 -6.79
C ILE A 332 16.26 4.26 -5.65
N PRO A 333 17.24 5.15 -5.87
CA PRO A 333 17.97 5.79 -4.77
C PRO A 333 16.99 6.48 -3.81
N TYR A 334 17.07 6.16 -2.52
CA TYR A 334 16.17 6.73 -1.51
C TYR A 334 16.88 6.89 -0.17
N THR A 335 16.70 8.05 0.45
CA THR A 335 17.12 8.31 1.83
C THR A 335 15.89 8.18 2.74
N SER A 336 16.01 7.39 3.81
CA SER A 336 14.89 7.17 4.73
C SER A 336 14.38 8.48 5.33
N HIS A 337 13.05 8.62 5.37
CA HIS A 337 12.33 9.76 5.94
C HIS A 337 12.50 11.10 5.22
N THR A 338 13.00 11.11 3.97
CA THR A 338 13.07 12.31 3.14
C THR A 338 12.09 12.25 1.97
N ASP A 339 11.66 13.42 1.50
CA ASP A 339 10.80 13.56 0.32
C ASP A 339 11.62 13.88 -0.95
N THR A 340 12.94 13.65 -0.90
CA THR A 340 13.87 13.89 -2.02
C THR A 340 13.52 13.09 -3.27
N TRP A 341 12.86 11.95 -3.12
CA TRP A 341 12.37 11.12 -4.23
C TRP A 341 11.27 11.80 -5.06
N HIS A 342 10.62 12.86 -4.57
CA HIS A 342 9.69 13.65 -5.37
C HIS A 342 10.36 14.25 -6.61
N GLY A 343 11.69 14.48 -6.54
CA GLY A 343 12.48 14.99 -7.67
C GLY A 343 12.51 14.07 -8.90
N PHE A 344 12.22 12.77 -8.76
CA PHE A 344 12.16 11.85 -9.90
C PHE A 344 10.96 12.10 -10.84
N PHE A 345 9.98 12.91 -10.41
CA PHE A 345 8.81 13.27 -11.21
C PHE A 345 8.88 14.69 -11.77
N ASP A 346 9.96 15.42 -11.49
CA ASP A 346 10.14 16.80 -11.93
C ASP A 346 10.90 16.82 -13.26
N LEU A 347 10.15 16.81 -14.36
CA LEU A 347 10.72 16.86 -15.71
C LEU A 347 11.44 18.18 -15.99
N ASN A 348 11.17 19.26 -15.25
CA ASN A 348 11.90 20.52 -15.46
C ASN A 348 13.37 20.43 -15.03
N ARG A 349 13.72 19.41 -14.24
CA ARG A 349 15.11 19.10 -13.86
C ARG A 349 15.86 18.28 -14.90
N LEU A 350 15.16 17.77 -15.91
CA LEU A 350 15.74 16.92 -16.96
C LEU A 350 15.75 17.74 -18.25
N ILE A 351 16.91 18.25 -18.67
CA ILE A 351 17.04 19.13 -19.84
C ILE A 351 17.93 18.46 -20.89
N GLY A 352 17.46 18.38 -22.15
CA GLY A 352 18.27 17.93 -23.28
C GLY A 352 18.62 16.45 -23.26
N GLU A 353 19.88 16.10 -23.55
CA GLU A 353 20.38 14.71 -23.57
C GLU A 353 20.18 13.96 -22.24
N ASP A 354 20.02 14.69 -21.12
CA ASP A 354 19.79 14.13 -19.79
C ASP A 354 18.46 13.38 -19.68
N VAL A 355 17.44 13.74 -20.46
CA VAL A 355 16.15 13.02 -20.48
C VAL A 355 16.33 11.62 -21.07
N ILE A 356 17.10 11.50 -22.15
CA ILE A 356 17.41 10.21 -22.80
C ILE A 356 18.29 9.36 -21.87
N GLY A 357 19.25 9.99 -21.18
CA GLY A 357 20.05 9.32 -20.14
C GLY A 357 19.20 8.76 -19.01
N PHE A 358 18.28 9.57 -18.47
CA PHE A 358 17.38 9.20 -17.39
C PHE A 358 16.41 8.06 -17.77
N ILE A 359 15.82 8.12 -18.97
CA ILE A 359 14.91 7.07 -19.48
C ILE A 359 15.63 5.72 -19.64
N ARG A 360 16.95 5.74 -19.89
CA ARG A 360 17.77 4.53 -20.04
C ARG A 360 18.29 3.97 -18.71
N GLU A 361 18.08 4.66 -17.59
CA GLU A 361 18.50 4.15 -16.30
C GLU A 361 17.64 2.94 -15.87
N ARG A 362 18.28 1.96 -15.22
CA ARG A 362 17.61 0.73 -14.75
C ARG A 362 16.48 0.99 -13.75
N ASN A 363 16.56 2.07 -12.98
CA ASN A 363 15.56 2.49 -12.00
C ASN A 363 14.33 3.14 -12.66
N TYR A 364 14.38 3.48 -13.95
CA TYR A 364 13.36 4.29 -14.61
C TYR A 364 11.99 3.59 -14.65
N ALA A 365 11.96 2.28 -14.93
CA ALA A 365 10.74 1.49 -14.83
C ALA A 365 10.11 1.57 -13.42
N GLY A 366 10.95 1.61 -12.37
CA GLY A 366 10.51 1.84 -11.00
C GLY A 366 9.90 3.23 -10.78
N VAL A 367 10.50 4.27 -11.38
CA VAL A 367 9.96 5.64 -11.36
C VAL A 367 8.58 5.70 -12.03
N LEU A 368 8.43 5.10 -13.22
CA LEU A 368 7.15 5.07 -13.94
C LEU A 368 6.06 4.38 -13.11
N HIS A 369 6.34 3.21 -12.53
CA HIS A 369 5.38 2.54 -11.64
C HIS A 369 5.03 3.37 -10.39
N LEU A 370 6.01 4.04 -9.78
CA LEU A 370 5.77 4.94 -8.65
C LEU A 370 4.94 6.16 -9.05
N ALA A 371 5.05 6.64 -10.30
CA ALA A 371 4.22 7.72 -10.81
C ALA A 371 2.75 7.27 -10.89
N ILE A 372 2.48 6.08 -11.47
CA ILE A 372 1.12 5.49 -11.50
C ILE A 372 0.57 5.32 -10.09
N LEU A 373 1.35 4.72 -9.18
CA LEU A 373 0.91 4.50 -7.81
C LEU A 373 0.69 5.82 -7.07
N SER A 374 1.53 6.83 -7.29
CA SER A 374 1.34 8.16 -6.70
C SER A 374 0.05 8.81 -7.18
N MET A 375 -0.30 8.68 -8.47
CA MET A 375 -1.58 9.14 -9.02
C MET A 375 -2.76 8.38 -8.40
N PHE A 376 -2.66 7.06 -8.30
CA PHE A 376 -3.67 6.20 -7.71
C PHE A 376 -3.91 6.54 -6.23
N ASP A 377 -2.86 6.55 -5.42
CA ASP A 377 -2.90 6.87 -3.99
C ASP A 377 -3.36 8.32 -3.76
N TYR A 378 -2.97 9.26 -4.64
CA TYR A 378 -3.49 10.63 -4.59
C TYR A 378 -4.99 10.65 -4.80
N PHE A 379 -5.50 9.98 -5.83
CA PHE A 379 -6.93 9.89 -6.10
C PHE A 379 -7.73 9.31 -4.93
N VAL A 380 -7.35 8.13 -4.43
CA VAL A 380 -8.05 7.47 -3.31
C VAL A 380 -7.75 8.08 -1.94
N GLY A 381 -6.72 8.92 -1.83
CA GLY A 381 -6.38 9.62 -0.59
C GLY A 381 -5.63 8.74 0.41
N ASN A 382 -4.69 7.91 -0.05
CA ASN A 382 -3.89 7.06 0.83
C ASN A 382 -2.89 7.89 1.64
N MET A 383 -3.03 7.90 2.96
CA MET A 383 -2.20 8.71 3.85
C MET A 383 -0.88 8.04 4.24
N ASP A 384 -0.63 6.81 3.82
CA ASP A 384 0.41 5.96 4.40
C ASP A 384 1.39 5.32 3.39
N ARG A 385 1.68 6.02 2.29
CA ARG A 385 2.65 5.56 1.27
C ARG A 385 3.92 6.41 1.24
N SER A 386 5.09 5.76 1.19
CA SER A 386 6.37 6.35 0.79
C SER A 386 7.29 5.27 0.21
N PRO A 387 8.37 5.55 -0.54
CA PRO A 387 9.19 4.50 -1.17
C PRO A 387 9.69 3.40 -0.23
N ASN A 388 9.94 3.72 1.04
CA ASN A 388 10.32 2.78 2.10
C ASN A 388 9.16 2.25 2.97
N LYS A 389 7.91 2.59 2.64
CA LYS A 389 6.75 2.20 3.43
C LYS A 389 5.61 1.77 2.52
N ASN A 390 5.17 0.54 2.74
CA ASN A 390 4.02 -0.06 2.06
C ASN A 390 4.16 -0.08 0.53
N ASN A 391 5.37 -0.01 -0.05
CA ASN A 391 5.55 -0.16 -1.49
C ASN A 391 5.99 -1.59 -1.79
N PHE A 392 5.18 -2.30 -2.58
CA PHE A 392 5.35 -3.73 -2.79
C PHE A 392 5.43 -4.06 -4.27
N VAL A 393 6.27 -5.05 -4.56
CA VAL A 393 6.40 -5.64 -5.88
C VAL A 393 6.26 -7.14 -5.77
N VAL A 394 5.85 -7.76 -6.86
CA VAL A 394 5.89 -9.20 -7.05
C VAL A 394 7.06 -9.54 -7.96
N GLY A 395 7.76 -10.64 -7.67
CA GLY A 395 8.94 -11.02 -8.43
C GLY A 395 10.19 -10.17 -8.13
N ALA A 396 11.35 -10.70 -8.51
CA ALA A 396 12.65 -10.03 -8.43
C ALA A 396 13.01 -9.40 -7.06
N THR A 397 12.50 -9.97 -5.97
CA THR A 397 12.80 -9.58 -4.58
C THR A 397 13.69 -10.64 -3.91
N ASN A 398 14.45 -10.21 -2.90
CA ASN A 398 15.19 -11.14 -2.05
C ASN A 398 14.20 -12.03 -1.29
N VAL A 399 14.24 -13.34 -1.55
CA VAL A 399 13.44 -14.30 -0.80
C VAL A 399 14.27 -14.77 0.39
N GLY A 400 13.68 -14.78 1.59
CA GLY A 400 14.33 -15.32 2.79
C GLY A 400 14.66 -16.81 2.63
N SER A 401 15.58 -17.32 3.45
CA SER A 401 16.02 -18.72 3.43
C SER A 401 14.95 -19.72 3.89
N THR A 402 13.90 -19.26 4.55
CA THR A 402 12.79 -20.09 5.04
C THR A 402 11.51 -19.73 4.29
N VAL A 403 11.00 -20.68 3.51
CA VAL A 403 9.86 -20.46 2.65
C VAL A 403 8.82 -21.54 2.90
N LYS A 404 7.56 -21.14 3.05
CA LYS A 404 6.44 -22.06 3.27
C LYS A 404 6.27 -23.06 2.12
N ASN A 405 5.71 -24.23 2.40
CA ASN A 405 5.46 -25.31 1.43
C ASN A 405 4.61 -24.90 0.21
N ASN A 406 3.82 -23.85 0.35
CA ASN A 406 2.87 -23.34 -0.63
C ASN A 406 3.35 -22.05 -1.32
N PHE A 407 4.58 -21.60 -1.06
CA PHE A 407 5.17 -20.48 -1.79
C PHE A 407 5.39 -20.80 -3.26
N MET A 408 5.10 -19.82 -4.11
CA MET A 408 5.35 -19.84 -5.54
C MET A 408 6.09 -18.57 -5.92
N LEU A 409 6.93 -18.66 -6.95
CA LEU A 409 7.54 -17.49 -7.57
C LEU A 409 6.48 -16.79 -8.44
N HIS A 410 6.45 -15.46 -8.44
CA HIS A 410 5.60 -14.76 -9.39
C HIS A 410 6.20 -14.92 -10.79
N PRO A 411 5.42 -15.32 -11.80
CA PRO A 411 5.95 -15.57 -13.14
C PRO A 411 6.33 -14.28 -13.87
N ASN A 412 7.04 -14.43 -14.98
CA ASN A 412 7.39 -13.35 -15.91
C ASN A 412 8.22 -12.23 -15.23
N HIS A 413 8.05 -10.98 -15.69
CA HIS A 413 8.76 -9.80 -15.18
C HIS A 413 8.23 -9.39 -13.79
N PRO A 414 9.06 -8.72 -12.97
CA PRO A 414 8.57 -8.14 -11.73
C PRO A 414 7.56 -7.02 -12.00
N SER A 415 6.61 -6.83 -11.09
CA SER A 415 5.55 -5.83 -11.26
C SER A 415 5.11 -5.25 -9.93
N PHE A 416 4.51 -4.07 -9.95
CA PHE A 416 3.94 -3.47 -8.73
C PHE A 416 2.58 -4.07 -8.39
N VAL A 417 2.41 -4.41 -7.11
CA VAL A 417 1.13 -4.79 -6.51
C VAL A 417 0.74 -3.74 -5.48
N TYR A 418 -0.51 -3.31 -5.50
CA TYR A 418 -0.99 -2.24 -4.62
C TYR A 418 -1.62 -2.88 -3.38
N LEU A 419 -0.94 -2.75 -2.24
CA LEU A 419 -1.36 -3.30 -0.94
C LEU A 419 -1.44 -2.19 0.12
N ASP A 420 -1.99 -2.51 1.30
CA ASP A 420 -2.05 -1.62 2.47
C ASP A 420 -2.72 -0.26 2.18
N HIS A 421 -4.02 -0.32 1.88
CA HIS A 421 -4.88 0.83 1.62
C HIS A 421 -5.86 1.15 2.76
N GLY A 422 -5.66 0.59 3.94
CA GLY A 422 -6.48 0.91 5.12
C GLY A 422 -6.46 2.39 5.53
N MET A 423 -5.55 3.19 4.98
CA MET A 423 -5.43 4.63 5.20
C MET A 423 -5.96 5.48 4.03
N THR A 424 -6.97 5.00 3.30
CA THR A 424 -7.60 5.68 2.14
C THR A 424 -8.97 6.29 2.48
N PHE A 425 -9.49 7.10 1.56
CA PHE A 425 -10.78 7.82 1.66
C PHE A 425 -10.91 8.82 2.82
N TYR A 426 -9.79 9.14 3.48
CA TYR A 426 -9.71 10.30 4.37
C TYR A 426 -9.93 11.59 3.59
N PRO A 427 -10.56 12.64 4.14
CA PRO A 427 -10.79 13.90 3.43
C PRO A 427 -9.49 14.63 3.04
N GLN A 428 -8.42 14.44 3.81
CA GLN A 428 -7.14 15.10 3.61
C GLN A 428 -6.47 14.66 2.30
N ARG A 429 -5.51 15.46 1.83
CA ARG A 429 -4.60 15.04 0.76
C ARG A 429 -3.53 14.11 1.34
N PRO A 430 -3.11 13.06 0.60
CA PRO A 430 -2.04 12.16 1.01
C PRO A 430 -0.79 12.86 1.52
N ARG A 431 -0.35 12.47 2.71
CA ARG A 431 0.95 12.90 3.25
C ARG A 431 2.07 12.29 2.42
N ARG A 432 3.14 13.05 2.20
CA ARG A 432 4.37 12.62 1.48
C ARG A 432 4.15 12.12 0.04
N ASN A 433 2.97 12.32 -0.54
CA ASN A 433 2.72 12.07 -1.95
C ASN A 433 3.22 13.26 -2.79
N PRO A 434 3.98 13.03 -3.87
CA PRO A 434 4.57 14.11 -4.67
C PRO A 434 3.51 15.03 -5.32
N LEU A 435 2.32 14.52 -5.64
CA LEU A 435 1.22 15.35 -6.16
C LEU A 435 0.67 16.31 -5.10
N THR A 436 0.73 15.96 -3.81
CA THR A 436 0.31 16.87 -2.73
C THR A 436 1.25 18.07 -2.63
N SER A 437 2.56 17.83 -2.61
CA SER A 437 3.57 18.90 -2.60
C SER A 437 3.48 19.74 -3.88
N SER A 438 3.35 19.09 -5.03
CA SER A 438 3.27 19.76 -6.33
C SER A 438 2.02 20.63 -6.46
N TYR A 439 0.86 20.15 -5.99
CA TYR A 439 -0.38 20.93 -6.00
C TYR A 439 -0.29 22.15 -5.07
N ALA A 440 0.33 22.00 -3.90
CA ALA A 440 0.54 23.13 -2.99
C ALA A 440 1.42 24.22 -3.61
N GLY A 441 2.50 23.83 -4.31
CA GLY A 441 3.32 24.76 -5.09
C GLY A 441 2.57 25.36 -6.27
N PHE A 442 1.78 24.56 -6.99
CA PHE A 442 0.91 25.02 -8.08
C PHE A 442 -0.01 26.15 -7.64
N MET A 443 -0.65 26.03 -6.48
CA MET A 443 -1.54 27.06 -5.93
C MET A 443 -0.80 28.35 -5.55
N ARG A 444 0.51 28.29 -5.31
CA ARG A 444 1.39 29.46 -5.07
C ARG A 444 2.08 29.96 -6.35
N ASN A 445 1.68 29.45 -7.51
CA ASN A 445 2.30 29.71 -8.82
C ASN A 445 3.78 29.28 -8.92
N GLU A 446 4.26 28.43 -8.02
CA GLU A 446 5.60 27.83 -8.07
C GLU A 446 5.66 26.75 -9.17
N THR A 447 6.87 26.39 -9.60
CA THR A 447 7.08 25.30 -10.57
C THR A 447 6.61 23.96 -10.02
N SER A 448 5.84 23.22 -10.83
CA SER A 448 5.33 21.89 -10.48
C SER A 448 6.48 20.88 -10.39
N SER A 449 6.59 20.17 -9.28
CA SER A 449 7.58 19.10 -9.11
C SER A 449 7.09 17.73 -9.59
N PHE A 450 5.83 17.63 -10.01
CA PHE A 450 5.25 16.42 -10.60
C PHE A 450 4.72 16.73 -12.00
N CYS A 451 5.42 16.26 -13.03
CA CYS A 451 5.04 16.39 -14.43
C CYS A 451 5.14 15.07 -15.20
N LEU A 452 5.15 13.93 -14.52
CA LEU A 452 5.24 12.60 -15.13
C LEU A 452 3.94 11.81 -14.86
N PHE A 453 3.02 11.80 -15.82
CA PHE A 453 1.68 11.20 -15.66
C PHE A 453 1.49 10.01 -16.59
N ASN A 454 0.81 8.97 -16.09
CA ASN A 454 0.35 7.89 -16.95
C ASN A 454 -0.89 8.35 -17.73
N GLY A 455 -0.77 8.39 -19.05
CA GLY A 455 -1.80 8.87 -19.96
C GLY A 455 -3.12 8.11 -19.83
N PRO A 456 -3.14 6.77 -19.87
CA PRO A 456 -4.37 6.00 -19.71
C PRO A 456 -5.09 6.24 -18.39
N LEU A 457 -4.37 6.21 -17.25
CA LEU A 457 -4.95 6.48 -15.93
C LEU A 457 -5.50 7.90 -15.84
N LEU A 458 -4.78 8.91 -16.36
CA LEU A 458 -5.23 10.30 -16.33
C LEU A 458 -6.50 10.52 -17.16
N ARG A 459 -6.57 9.93 -18.36
CA ARG A 459 -7.79 9.93 -19.18
C ARG A 459 -8.95 9.24 -18.48
N ARG A 460 -8.67 8.11 -17.82
CA ARG A 460 -9.70 7.38 -17.06
C ARG A 460 -10.22 8.21 -15.87
N ILE A 461 -9.34 8.89 -15.15
CA ILE A 461 -9.73 9.84 -14.09
C ILE A 461 -10.64 10.93 -14.67
N ARG A 462 -10.28 11.52 -15.81
CA ARG A 462 -11.07 12.55 -16.49
C ARG A 462 -12.50 12.09 -16.79
N GLU A 463 -12.67 10.87 -17.28
CA GLU A 463 -13.99 10.27 -17.52
C GLU A 463 -14.78 10.11 -16.21
N LEU A 464 -14.14 9.59 -15.17
CA LEU A 464 -14.78 9.24 -13.91
C LEU A 464 -15.20 10.47 -13.09
N ILE A 465 -14.55 11.61 -13.25
CA ILE A 465 -14.92 12.84 -12.52
C ILE A 465 -16.01 13.66 -13.21
N GLN A 466 -16.46 13.27 -14.41
CA GLN A 466 -17.58 13.93 -15.09
C GLN A 466 -18.85 13.77 -14.25
N PHE A 467 -19.72 14.78 -14.30
CA PHE A 467 -21.03 14.70 -13.67
C PHE A 467 -21.97 13.79 -14.45
N THR A 468 -22.78 13.01 -13.74
CA THR A 468 -23.79 12.12 -14.35
C THR A 468 -24.96 12.86 -14.98
N GLY A 469 -25.13 14.17 -14.69
CA GLY A 469 -26.28 14.97 -15.12
C GLY A 469 -27.56 14.70 -14.34
N GLY A 470 -27.53 13.81 -13.33
CA GLY A 470 -28.68 13.50 -12.48
C GLY A 470 -28.87 14.47 -11.30
N PRO A 471 -29.97 14.32 -10.54
CA PRO A 471 -30.22 15.10 -9.33
C PRO A 471 -29.05 14.98 -8.34
N GLY A 472 -28.54 16.11 -7.84
CA GLY A 472 -27.47 16.15 -6.84
C GLY A 472 -26.04 16.26 -7.38
N ASN A 473 -25.84 16.43 -8.70
CA ASN A 473 -24.52 16.66 -9.32
C ASN A 473 -23.45 15.65 -8.86
N GLU A 474 -23.79 14.36 -8.79
CA GLU A 474 -22.82 13.31 -8.48
C GLU A 474 -21.93 13.00 -9.69
N THR A 475 -20.65 12.70 -9.43
CA THR A 475 -19.71 12.27 -10.47
C THR A 475 -19.93 10.81 -10.86
N VAL A 476 -19.48 10.41 -12.06
CA VAL A 476 -19.53 9.02 -12.52
C VAL A 476 -18.81 8.10 -11.53
N PHE A 477 -17.67 8.53 -10.97
CA PHE A 477 -16.95 7.80 -9.92
C PHE A 477 -17.82 7.55 -8.70
N ALA A 478 -18.40 8.63 -8.12
CA ALA A 478 -19.21 8.53 -6.92
C ALA A 478 -20.44 7.65 -7.13
N TRP A 479 -21.11 7.81 -8.29
CA TRP A 479 -22.26 7.01 -8.67
C TRP A 479 -21.92 5.52 -8.80
N ARG A 480 -20.81 5.17 -9.49
CA ARG A 480 -20.37 3.77 -9.64
C ARG A 480 -19.94 3.18 -8.31
N MET A 481 -19.16 3.90 -7.52
CA MET A 481 -18.74 3.45 -6.18
C MET A 481 -19.96 3.17 -5.28
N ARG A 482 -20.95 4.07 -5.23
CA ARG A 482 -22.19 3.86 -4.47
C ARG A 482 -22.92 2.56 -4.84
N ARG A 483 -22.87 2.17 -6.12
CA ARG A 483 -23.52 0.94 -6.62
C ARG A 483 -22.71 -0.33 -6.38
N HIS A 484 -21.39 -0.22 -6.30
CA HIS A 484 -20.49 -1.37 -6.18
C HIS A 484 -20.06 -1.66 -4.74
N LEU A 485 -20.01 -0.64 -3.87
CA LEU A 485 -19.60 -0.82 -2.49
C LEU A 485 -20.68 -1.55 -1.67
N PRO A 486 -20.28 -2.46 -0.77
CA PRO A 486 -21.17 -2.95 0.28
C PRO A 486 -21.77 -1.80 1.09
N GLY A 487 -23.03 -1.94 1.51
CA GLY A 487 -23.78 -0.85 2.17
C GLY A 487 -23.07 -0.27 3.41
N HIS A 488 -22.45 -1.12 4.24
CA HIS A 488 -21.68 -0.65 5.40
C HIS A 488 -20.45 0.16 4.96
N VAL A 489 -19.66 -0.38 4.02
CA VAL A 489 -18.48 0.30 3.46
C VAL A 489 -18.85 1.67 2.89
N TYR A 490 -19.95 1.75 2.12
CA TYR A 490 -20.43 3.04 1.59
C TYR A 490 -20.87 4.00 2.70
N ARG A 491 -21.57 3.54 3.74
CA ARG A 491 -21.97 4.40 4.87
C ARG A 491 -20.76 4.99 5.59
N THR A 492 -19.67 4.24 5.71
CA THR A 492 -18.44 4.73 6.37
C THR A 492 -17.63 5.67 5.47
N VAL A 493 -17.45 5.35 4.19
CA VAL A 493 -16.76 6.25 3.23
C VAL A 493 -17.57 7.53 2.99
N GLY A 494 -18.89 7.39 2.88
CA GLY A 494 -19.84 8.46 2.66
C GLY A 494 -19.75 9.11 1.28
N ALA A 495 -20.72 9.97 0.99
CA ALA A 495 -20.68 10.81 -0.22
C ALA A 495 -19.48 11.78 -0.19
N GLU A 496 -19.07 12.22 1.00
CA GLU A 496 -17.95 13.14 1.17
C GLU A 496 -16.62 12.53 0.74
N GLY A 497 -16.30 11.31 1.18
CA GLY A 497 -15.06 10.62 0.79
C GLY A 497 -14.95 10.48 -0.74
N LEU A 498 -16.06 10.14 -1.41
CA LEU A 498 -16.12 10.03 -2.88
C LEU A 498 -16.02 11.39 -3.58
N ARG A 499 -16.56 12.44 -2.98
CA ARG A 499 -16.42 13.83 -3.45
C ARG A 499 -14.96 14.29 -3.36
N CYS A 500 -14.26 13.95 -2.28
CA CYS A 500 -12.82 14.21 -2.11
C CYS A 500 -12.00 13.52 -3.22
N CYS A 501 -12.28 12.26 -3.56
CA CYS A 501 -11.62 11.59 -4.69
C CYS A 501 -11.82 12.36 -6.01
N SER A 502 -13.05 12.78 -6.28
CA SER A 502 -13.37 13.54 -7.50
C SER A 502 -12.67 14.91 -7.53
N LYS A 503 -12.56 15.57 -6.37
CA LYS A 503 -11.81 16.83 -6.24
C LYS A 503 -10.33 16.62 -6.57
N ARG A 504 -9.69 15.61 -6.00
CA ARG A 504 -8.28 15.26 -6.29
C ARG A 504 -8.07 14.89 -7.76
N GLY A 505 -9.05 14.22 -8.37
CA GLY A 505 -9.07 13.97 -9.81
C GLY A 505 -8.97 15.27 -10.63
N ARG A 506 -9.75 16.30 -10.28
CA ARG A 506 -9.65 17.63 -10.91
C ARG A 506 -8.30 18.29 -10.67
N GLU A 507 -7.77 18.20 -9.46
CA GLU A 507 -6.46 18.74 -9.09
C GLU A 507 -5.34 18.14 -9.96
N MET A 508 -5.37 16.82 -10.19
CA MET A 508 -4.42 16.16 -11.10
C MET A 508 -4.52 16.64 -12.54
N LEU A 509 -5.74 16.81 -13.07
CA LEU A 509 -5.92 17.32 -14.43
C LEU A 509 -5.39 18.75 -14.58
N LEU A 510 -5.62 19.63 -13.60
CA LEU A 510 -5.09 20.99 -13.62
C LEU A 510 -3.56 21.02 -13.60
N MET A 511 -2.93 20.15 -12.81
CA MET A 511 -1.47 20.02 -12.79
C MET A 511 -0.94 19.48 -14.12
N ALA A 512 -1.56 18.45 -14.68
CA ALA A 512 -1.19 17.89 -15.97
C ALA A 512 -1.33 18.93 -17.09
N ASP A 513 -2.43 19.68 -17.14
CA ASP A 513 -2.66 20.76 -18.10
C ASP A 513 -1.57 21.83 -18.02
N ARG A 514 -1.07 22.17 -16.82
CA ARG A 514 0.04 23.11 -16.66
C ARG A 514 1.35 22.54 -17.21
N CYS A 515 1.67 21.28 -16.91
CA CYS A 515 2.87 20.62 -17.42
C CYS A 515 2.83 20.51 -18.96
N LEU A 516 1.66 20.19 -19.53
CA LEU A 516 1.45 20.04 -20.97
C LEU A 516 1.56 21.35 -21.76
N ARG A 517 1.40 22.51 -21.10
CA ARG A 517 1.63 23.84 -21.72
C ARG A 517 3.11 24.20 -21.84
N ASN A 518 3.99 23.53 -21.09
CA ASN A 518 5.42 23.75 -21.22
C ASN A 518 5.96 22.95 -22.41
N GLU A 519 6.18 23.62 -23.53
CA GLU A 519 6.61 23.00 -24.79
C GLU A 519 7.90 22.16 -24.67
N HIS A 520 8.79 22.51 -23.75
CA HIS A 520 10.07 21.82 -23.54
C HIS A 520 9.89 20.41 -22.97
N ILE A 521 8.95 20.24 -22.03
CA ILE A 521 8.72 18.96 -21.35
C ILE A 521 7.49 18.23 -21.87
N ARG A 522 6.57 18.93 -22.56
CA ARG A 522 5.29 18.41 -23.08
C ARG A 522 5.39 17.00 -23.66
N PRO A 523 6.39 16.67 -24.50
CA PRO A 523 6.45 15.36 -25.13
C PRO A 523 6.70 14.20 -24.15
N TYR A 524 7.20 14.50 -22.95
CA TYR A 524 7.52 13.54 -21.88
C TYR A 524 6.53 13.59 -20.71
N VAL A 525 5.49 14.44 -20.77
CA VAL A 525 4.55 14.55 -19.63
C VAL A 525 3.65 13.32 -19.50
N LEU A 526 3.25 12.73 -20.63
CA LEU A 526 2.35 11.59 -20.68
C LEU A 526 3.08 10.35 -21.19
N PHE A 527 3.18 9.32 -20.35
CA PHE A 527 3.68 8.01 -20.73
C PHE A 527 2.54 7.00 -20.90
N PRO A 528 2.71 6.00 -21.79
CA PRO A 528 1.68 5.00 -22.08
C PRO A 528 1.38 4.08 -20.89
#